data_AF-A0A258C1C8-F1
#
_entry.id   AF-A0A258C1C8-F1
#
_cell.length_a   1.000
_cell.length_b   1.000
_cell.length_c   1.000
_cell.angle_alpha   90.00
_cell.angle_beta   90.00
_cell.angle_gamma   90.00
#
_symmetry.space_group_name_H-M   'P 1'
#
loop_
_entity.id
_entity.type
_entity.pdbx_description
1 polymer ?
#
loop_
_entity_poly.entity_id
_entity_poly.type
_entity_poly.pdbx_seq_one_letter_code
_entity_poly.pdbx_strand_id
1 'polypeptide(L)' 'MAHKFVIEQNKAGEYVAKFKYNAEVMFWTEGYKSRASAVNAIESIKKNGPDAPVEE' A
#
# COMPACT_ATOMS: atom_id res chain seq x y z
N MET A 1 17.82 -0.77 6.08
CA MET A 1 17.45 -0.31 4.72
C MET A 1 16.63 -1.39 4.07
N ALA A 2 15.31 -1.32 4.20
CA ALA A 2 14.43 -2.32 3.59
C ALA A 2 13.12 -1.67 3.14
N HIS A 3 12.77 -1.88 1.87
CA HIS A 3 11.45 -1.62 1.34
C HIS A 3 10.46 -2.63 1.93
N LYS A 4 9.32 -2.15 2.43
CA LYS A 4 8.29 -3.03 2.98
C LYS A 4 6.89 -2.48 2.74
N PHE A 5 5.95 -3.40 2.57
CA PHE A 5 4.53 -3.10 2.66
C PHE A 5 4.07 -3.25 4.12
N VAL A 6 3.26 -2.31 4.58
CA VAL A 6 2.66 -2.32 5.92
C VAL A 6 1.17 -2.02 5.77
N ILE A 7 0.32 -2.76 6.49
CA ILE A 7 -1.11 -2.43 6.60
C ILE A 7 -1.33 -1.82 7.98
N GLU A 8 -1.86 -0.61 8.02
CA GLU A 8 -2.19 0.12 9.25
C GLU A 8 -3.65 0.58 9.20
N GLN A 9 -4.28 0.79 10.36
CA GLN A 9 -5.60 1.41 10.41
C GLN A 9 -5.49 2.93 10.53
N ASN A 10 -6.29 3.66 9.76
CA ASN A 10 -6.42 5.10 9.91
C ASN A 10 -7.36 5.47 11.08
N LYS A 11 -7.55 6.76 11.33
CA LYS A 11 -8.43 7.25 12.41
C LYS A 11 -9.90 6.88 12.23
N ALA A 12 -10.32 6.53 11.02
CA ALA A 12 -11.67 6.07 10.69
C ALA A 12 -11.83 4.54 10.82
N GLY A 13 -10.78 3.81 11.23
CA GLY A 13 -10.79 2.36 11.37
C GLY A 13 -10.57 1.59 10.07
N GLU A 14 -10.24 2.27 8.98
CA GLU A 14 -10.05 1.67 7.66
C GLU A 14 -8.61 1.19 7.49
N TYR A 15 -8.45 0.08 6.77
CA TYR A 15 -7.16 -0.53 6.48
C TYR A 15 -6.48 0.16 5.30
N VAL A 16 -5.29 0.70 5.53
CA VAL A 16 -4.48 1.40 4.52
C VAL A 16 -3.19 0.61 4.28
N ALA A 17 -2.94 0.24 3.03
CA ALA A 17 -1.66 -0.35 2.64
C ALA A 17 -0.65 0.76 2.34
N LYS A 18 0.56 0.64 2.90
CA LYS A 18 1.64 1.63 2.76
C LYS A 18 2.90 0.96 2.25
N PHE A 19 3.57 1.59 1.28
CA PHE A 19 4.91 1.25 0.86
C PHE A 19 5.90 2.18 1.57
N LYS A 20 6.80 1.61 2.36
CA LYS A 20 7.77 2.35 3.18
C LYS A 20 9.20 1.99 2.83
N TYR A 21 10.08 2.97 2.94
CA TYR A 21 11.53 2.77 3.00
C TYR A 21 12.02 3.14 4.40
N ASN A 22 12.50 2.15 5.15
CA ASN A 22 12.79 2.29 6.58
C ASN A 22 11.56 2.79 7.39
N ALA A 23 11.59 4.05 7.83
CA ALA A 23 10.53 4.70 8.60
C ALA A 23 9.67 5.66 7.75
N GLU A 24 10.08 5.96 6.52
CA GLU A 24 9.43 6.94 5.66
C GLU A 24 8.37 6.29 4.76
N VAL A 25 7.23 6.96 4.62
CA VAL A 25 6.14 6.51 3.73
C VAL A 25 6.39 7.10 2.35
N MET A 26 6.51 6.23 1.35
CA MET A 26 6.67 6.64 -0.05
C MET A 26 5.32 6.72 -0.77
N PHE A 27 4.43 5.76 -0.49
CA PHE A 27 3.11 5.67 -1.12
C PHE A 27 2.13 4.98 -0.17
N TRP A 28 0.84 5.29 -0.30
CA TRP A 28 -0.24 4.61 0.40
C TRP A 28 -1.52 4.54 -0.44
N THR A 29 -2.33 3.51 -0.20
CA THR A 29 -3.65 3.34 -0.82
C THR A 29 -4.71 4.19 -0.10
N GLU A 30 -5.90 4.26 -0.67
CA GLU A 30 -7.09 4.66 0.10
C GLU A 30 -7.38 3.68 1.26
N GLY A 31 -8.28 4.10 2.15
CA GLY A 31 -8.77 3.27 3.25
C GLY A 31 -9.76 2.21 2.77
N TYR A 32 -9.47 0.94 3.09
CA TYR A 32 -10.37 -0.17 2.82
C TYR A 32 -11.17 -0.56 4.07
N LYS A 33 -12.41 -1.00 3.86
CA LYS A 33 -13.25 -1.55 4.95
C LYS A 33 -12.73 -2.87 5.52
N SER A 34 -11.94 -3.63 4.75
CA SER A 34 -11.43 -4.94 5.17
C SER A 34 -9.92 -5.05 4.97
N ARG A 35 -9.27 -5.81 5.87
CA ARG A 35 -7.83 -6.13 5.76
C ARG A 35 -7.52 -6.91 4.48
N ALA A 36 -8.43 -7.80 4.07
CA ALA A 36 -8.27 -8.60 2.85
C ALA A 36 -8.18 -7.71 1.60
N SER A 37 -9.01 -6.66 1.52
CA SER A 37 -8.94 -5.68 0.42
C SER A 37 -7.58 -4.97 0.37
N ALA A 38 -7.01 -4.59 1.51
CA ALA A 38 -5.67 -3.98 1.58
C ALA A 38 -4.56 -4.97 1.16
N VAL A 39 -4.70 -6.25 1.51
CA VAL A 39 -3.77 -7.31 1.04
C VAL A 39 -3.85 -7.47 -0.47
N ASN A 40 -5.06 -7.56 -1.03
CA ASN A 40 -5.26 -7.68 -2.47
C ASN A 40 -4.68 -6.47 -3.23
N ALA A 41 -4.77 -5.27 -2.65
CA ALA A 41 -4.14 -4.07 -3.23
C ALA A 41 -2.61 -4.21 -3.29
N ILE A 42 -1.97 -4.70 -2.22
CA ILE A 42 -0.53 -4.97 -2.19
C ILE A 42 -0.16 -6.02 -3.25
N GLU A 43 -0.93 -7.10 -3.38
CA GLU A 43 -0.69 -8.14 -4.38
C GLU A 43 -0.79 -7.59 -5.82
N SER A 44 -1.80 -6.76 -6.09
CA SER A 44 -1.94 -6.08 -7.37
C SER A 44 -0.77 -5.16 -7.66
N ILE A 45 -0.34 -4.34 -6.67
CA ILE A 45 0.82 -3.44 -6.83
C ILE A 45 2.10 -4.25 -7.07
N LYS A 46 2.33 -5.34 -6.35
CA LYS A 46 3.51 -6.19 -6.58
C LYS A 46 3.51 -6.82 -7.98
N LYS A 47 2.34 -7.19 -8.49
CA LYS A 47 2.19 -7.84 -9.80
C LYS A 47 2.28 -6.85 -10.96
N ASN A 48 1.62 -5.70 -10.83
CA ASN A 48 1.38 -4.80 -11.95
C ASN A 48 2.16 -3.48 -11.83
N GLY A 49 2.64 -3.13 -10.64
CA GLY A 49 3.30 -1.86 -10.36
C GLY A 49 4.72 -1.69 -10.92
N PRO A 50 5.62 -2.69 -10.84
CA PRO A 50 7.02 -2.51 -11.25
C PRO A 50 7.20 -2.03 -12.71
N ASP A 51 6.34 -2.49 -13.61
CA ASP A 51 6.41 -2.22 -15.05
C ASP A 51 5.30 -1.27 -15.53
N ALA A 52 4.51 -0.69 -14.62
CA ALA A 52 3.42 0.21 -15.00
C ALA A 52 3.99 1.49 -15.66
N PRO A 53 3.41 1.96 -16.79
CA PRO A 53 3.80 3.22 -17.38
C PRO A 53 3.44 4.39 -16.47
N VAL A 54 4.22 5.47 -16.56
CA VAL A 54 3.90 6.75 -15.93
C VAL A 54 3.17 7.61 -16.96
N GLU A 55 2.01 8.13 -16.58
CA GLU A 55 1.21 9.07 -17.37
C GLU A 55 1.08 10.39 -16.59
N GLU A 56 1.13 11.53 -17.29
CA GLU A 56 1.08 12.90 -16.74
C GLU A 56 -0.29 13.58 -16.94
#